data_AF-A0A179V4F2-F1
#
_entry.id   AF-A0A179V4F2-F1
#
_cell.length_a   1.000
_cell.length_b   1.000
_cell.length_c   1.000
_cell.angle_alpha   90.00
_cell.angle_beta   90.00
_cell.angle_gamma   90.00
#
_symmetry.space_group_name_H-M   'P 1'
#
loop_
_entity.id
_entity.type
_entity.pdbx_description
1 polymer ?
#
loop_
_entity_poly.entity_id
_entity_poly.type
_entity_poly.pdbx_seq_one_letter_code
_entity_poly.pdbx_strand_id
1 'polypeptide(L)'
;MWKGTKWYLKVYAGNGSISHFDPPQEYVDRQEPITIGSRTGWLMHSGDQMVCAAVLPSEQGIVTVEVSLTLELTNQRYDQCPLAKKIMTTIEPRIP
;
A
#
# COMPACT_ATOMS: atom_id res chain seq x y z
N MET A 1 -5.56 4.59 12.19
CA MET A 1 -4.12 4.89 12.04
C MET A 1 -3.39 4.35 13.26
N TRP A 2 -2.28 3.66 13.07
CA TRP A 2 -1.40 3.19 14.14
C TRP A 2 -0.01 3.81 13.98
N LYS A 3 0.64 4.14 15.11
CA LYS A 3 1.95 4.77 15.16
C LYS A 3 2.91 3.86 15.92
N GLY A 4 3.93 3.37 15.22
CA GLY A 4 5.04 2.65 15.80
C GLY A 4 6.25 3.56 16.04
N THR A 5 7.30 2.99 16.62
CA THR A 5 8.58 3.68 16.82
C THR A 5 9.36 3.86 15.52
N LYS A 6 9.18 2.96 14.54
CA LYS A 6 9.93 2.92 13.28
C LYS A 6 9.11 3.34 12.05
N TRP A 7 7.81 3.09 12.08
CA TRP A 7 6.90 3.27 10.96
C TRP A 7 5.47 3.52 11.44
N TYR A 8 4.64 4.00 10.53
CA TYR A 8 3.25 4.35 10.71
C TYR A 8 2.39 3.48 9.79
N LEU A 9 1.17 3.18 10.22
CA LEU A 9 0.22 2.37 9.48
C LEU A 9 -1.10 3.10 9.31
N LYS A 10 -1.58 3.17 8.08
CA LYS A 10 -2.97 3.47 7.78
C LYS A 10 -3.57 2.30 7.02
N VAL A 11 -4.75 1.89 7.46
CA VAL A 11 -5.61 0.96 6.73
C VAL A 11 -6.93 1.69 6.55
N TYR A 12 -7.38 1.83 5.31
CA TYR A 12 -8.60 2.55 4.98
C TYR A 12 -9.26 1.96 3.74
N ALA A 13 -10.56 2.18 3.64
CA ALA A 13 -11.34 1.90 2.45
C ALA A 13 -11.86 3.22 1.86
N GLY A 14 -12.04 3.26 0.55
CA GLY A 14 -12.55 4.43 -0.14
C GLY A 14 -13.37 4.06 -1.37
N ASN A 15 -14.27 4.95 -1.76
CA ASN A 15 -15.00 4.83 -3.03
C ASN A 15 -14.01 4.97 -4.19
N GLY A 16 -14.12 4.10 -5.19
CA GLY A 16 -13.26 4.15 -6.37
C GLY A 16 -13.11 2.79 -7.03
N SER A 17 -12.32 2.75 -8.11
CA SER A 17 -11.98 1.52 -8.82
C SER A 17 -10.48 1.30 -8.80
N ILE A 18 -10.06 0.04 -8.76
CA ILE A 18 -8.64 -0.32 -8.90
C ILE A 18 -8.05 0.17 -10.23
N SER A 19 -8.90 0.34 -11.25
CA SER A 19 -8.49 0.81 -12.58
C SER A 19 -7.94 2.24 -12.60
N HIS A 20 -8.19 3.04 -11.56
CA HIS A 20 -7.53 4.36 -11.40
C HIS A 20 -6.01 4.26 -11.28
N PHE A 21 -5.51 3.09 -10.85
CA PHE A 21 -4.10 2.82 -10.68
C PHE A 21 -3.51 2.02 -11.84
N ASP A 22 -4.26 1.74 -12.92
CA ASP A 22 -3.68 1.06 -14.08
C ASP A 22 -2.63 1.92 -14.80
N PRO A 23 -2.83 3.25 -14.97
CA PRO A 23 -1.76 4.13 -15.42
C PRO A 23 -0.66 4.26 -14.35
N PRO A 24 0.62 4.37 -14.77
CA PRO A 24 1.70 4.73 -13.87
C PRO A 24 1.42 6.06 -13.17
N GLN A 25 1.61 6.11 -11.86
CA GLN A 25 1.42 7.32 -11.08
C GLN A 25 2.69 8.19 -11.12
N GLU A 26 2.60 9.48 -11.41
CA GLU A 26 3.81 10.33 -11.56
C GLU A 26 4.63 10.48 -10.27
N TYR A 27 4.00 10.31 -9.11
CA TYR A 27 4.63 10.48 -7.80
C TYR A 27 5.23 9.18 -7.22
N VAL A 28 5.15 8.05 -7.92
CA VAL A 28 5.69 6.75 -7.47
C VAL A 28 6.96 6.43 -8.24
N ASP A 29 8.00 5.95 -7.56
CA ASP A 29 9.22 5.45 -8.23
C ASP A 29 9.10 3.97 -8.63
N ARG A 30 8.14 3.25 -8.03
CA ARG A 30 7.86 1.84 -8.32
C ARG A 30 6.37 1.57 -8.15
N GLN A 31 5.79 0.95 -9.18
CA GLN A 31 4.41 0.50 -9.22
C GLN A 31 4.36 -0.92 -9.79
N GLU A 32 3.95 -1.87 -8.96
CA GLU A 32 4.00 -3.28 -9.28
C GLU A 32 2.59 -3.89 -9.14
N PRO A 33 2.14 -4.71 -10.10
CA PRO A 33 0.93 -5.48 -9.90
C PRO A 33 1.17 -6.53 -8.81
N ILE A 34 0.20 -6.68 -7.92
CA ILE A 34 0.21 -7.69 -6.87
C ILE A 34 -1.08 -8.50 -6.89
N THR A 35 -0.96 -9.80 -6.63
CA THR A 35 -2.10 -10.68 -6.36
C THR A 35 -2.00 -11.18 -4.94
N ILE A 36 -3.10 -11.03 -4.20
CA ILE A 36 -3.25 -11.48 -2.80
C ILE A 36 -4.62 -12.14 -2.71
N GLY A 37 -4.65 -13.42 -2.33
CA GLY A 37 -5.88 -14.21 -2.38
C GLY A 37 -6.43 -14.26 -3.80
N SER A 38 -7.71 -13.92 -3.97
CA SER A 38 -8.38 -13.83 -5.27
C SER A 38 -8.33 -12.43 -5.89
N ARG A 39 -7.72 -11.45 -5.20
CA ARG A 39 -7.73 -10.03 -5.59
C ARG A 39 -6.41 -9.64 -6.24
N THR A 40 -6.50 -8.93 -7.36
CA THR A 40 -5.36 -8.29 -8.01
C THR A 40 -5.46 -6.79 -7.84
N GLY A 41 -4.34 -6.16 -7.53
CA GLY A 41 -4.24 -4.72 -7.39
C GLY A 41 -2.79 -4.26 -7.50
N TRP A 42 -2.42 -3.22 -6.77
CA TRP A 42 -1.18 -2.49 -6.98
C TRP A 42 -0.39 -2.29 -5.69
N LEU A 43 0.93 -2.43 -5.79
CA LEU A 43 1.90 -2.03 -4.78
C LEU A 43 2.65 -0.81 -5.30
N MET A 44 2.58 0.29 -4.57
CA MET A 44 3.08 1.59 -5.00
C MET A 44 4.05 2.14 -3.96
N HIS A 45 5.28 2.40 -4.36
CA HIS A 45 6.32 3.01 -3.55
C HIS A 45 6.48 4.48 -3.96
N SER A 46 6.37 5.40 -3.00
CA SER A 46 6.46 6.84 -3.30
C SER A 46 7.87 7.22 -3.73
N GLY A 47 7.99 8.19 -4.64
CA GLY A 47 9.28 8.66 -5.14
C GLY A 47 10.17 9.35 -4.11
N ASP A 48 9.58 9.86 -3.02
CA ASP A 48 10.32 10.35 -1.84
C ASP A 48 10.79 9.21 -0.91
N GLN A 49 10.41 7.96 -1.23
CA GLN A 49 10.72 6.72 -0.51
C GLN A 49 10.22 6.67 0.93
N MET A 50 9.27 7.53 1.28
CA MET A 50 8.70 7.56 2.62
C MET A 50 7.56 6.57 2.80
N VAL A 51 6.86 6.21 1.72
CA VAL A 51 5.56 5.53 1.78
C VAL A 51 5.51 4.34 0.82
N CYS A 52 4.95 3.23 1.28
CA CYS A 52 4.47 2.20 0.35
C CYS A 52 3.00 1.88 0.63
N ALA A 53 2.21 1.80 -0.43
CA ALA A 53 0.80 1.50 -0.39
C ALA A 53 0.52 0.21 -1.17
N ALA A 54 -0.19 -0.73 -0.54
CA ALA A 54 -0.84 -1.85 -1.21
C ALA A 54 -2.32 -1.52 -1.37
N VAL A 55 -2.85 -1.64 -2.58
CA VAL A 55 -4.25 -1.35 -2.90
C VAL A 55 -4.89 -2.58 -3.54
N LEU A 56 -6.03 -3.01 -3.01
CA LEU A 56 -6.84 -4.10 -3.56
C LEU A 56 -8.29 -3.65 -3.81
N PRO A 57 -8.99 -4.23 -4.80
CA PRO A 57 -10.41 -4.00 -4.99
C PRO A 57 -11.25 -4.61 -3.85
N SER A 58 -12.39 -3.99 -3.58
CA SER A 58 -13.48 -4.48 -2.73
C SER A 58 -14.80 -4.40 -3.52
N GLU A 59 -15.85 -5.10 -3.09
CA GLU A 59 -17.19 -5.08 -3.72
C GLU A 59 -17.69 -3.67 -4.08
N GLN A 60 -17.42 -2.68 -3.21
CA GLN A 60 -17.95 -1.31 -3.34
C GLN A 60 -16.86 -0.25 -3.46
N GLY A 61 -15.60 -0.63 -3.67
CA GLY A 61 -14.52 0.34 -3.71
C GLY A 61 -13.12 -0.28 -3.72
N ILE A 62 -12.21 0.37 -2.99
CA ILE A 62 -10.84 -0.08 -2.80
C ILE A 62 -10.48 -0.11 -1.32
N VAL A 63 -9.57 -1.00 -0.96
CA VAL A 63 -8.91 -1.04 0.35
C VAL A 63 -7.44 -0.74 0.15
N THR A 64 -6.89 0.11 1.01
CA THR A 64 -5.49 0.51 1.00
C THR A 64 -4.84 0.23 2.35
N VAL A 65 -3.65 -0.37 2.28
CA VAL A 65 -2.70 -0.46 3.39
C VAL A 65 -1.51 0.41 3.05
N GLU A 66 -1.30 1.46 3.84
CA GLU A 66 -0.19 2.38 3.71
C GLU A 66 0.77 2.20 4.89
N VAL A 67 2.04 1.97 4.58
CA VAL A 67 3.13 1.96 5.55
C VAL A 67 4.02 3.17 5.25
N SER A 68 4.14 4.07 6.22
CA SER A 68 5.05 5.22 6.14
C SER A 68 6.24 5.02 7.08
N LEU A 69 7.44 5.36 6.64
CA LEU A 69 8.64 5.30 7.46
C LEU A 69 8.81 6.56 8.31
N THR A 70 9.61 6.42 9.37
CA THR A 70 10.25 7.56 10.03
C THR A 70 11.37 8.10 9.15
N LEU A 71 11.74 9.37 9.35
CA LEU A 71 12.83 10.02 8.60
C LEU A 71 14.15 9.24 8.69
N GLU A 72 14.45 8.64 9.84
CA GLU A 72 15.63 7.81 10.03
C GLU A 72 15.68 6.64 9.05
N LEU A 73 14.58 5.87 8.94
CA LEU A 73 14.51 4.72 8.03
C LEU A 73 14.40 5.14 6.55
N THR A 74 13.73 6.25 6.25
CA THR A 74 13.72 6.84 4.90
C THR A 74 15.14 7.19 4.45
N ASN A 75 15.93 7.82 5.31
CA ASN A 75 17.33 8.16 5.02
C ASN A 75 18.21 6.91 4.81
N GLN A 76 17.87 5.82 5.48
CA GLN A 76 18.52 4.51 5.29
C GLN A 76 18.01 3.74 4.06
N ARG A 77 17.09 4.32 3.27
CA ARG A 77 16.53 3.70 2.07
C ARG A 77 15.90 2.33 2.34
N TYR A 78 15.28 2.19 3.52
CA TYR A 78 14.59 0.95 3.88
C TYR A 78 13.39 0.73 2.97
N ASP A 79 13.19 -0.49 2.49
CA ASP A 79 12.02 -0.84 1.66
C ASP A 79 10.86 -1.35 2.55
N GLN A 80 9.83 -0.52 2.69
CA GLN A 80 8.62 -0.82 3.45
C GLN A 80 7.54 -1.57 2.66
N CYS A 81 7.71 -1.79 1.36
CA CYS A 81 6.72 -2.48 0.53
C CYS A 81 6.45 -3.95 0.93
N PRO A 82 7.46 -4.76 1.33
CA PRO A 82 7.20 -6.10 1.86
C PRO A 82 6.29 -6.08 3.11
N LEU A 83 6.42 -5.06 3.95
CA LEU A 83 5.57 -4.90 5.14
C LEU A 83 4.13 -4.52 4.76
N ALA A 84 3.95 -3.56 3.84
CA ALA A 84 2.63 -3.19 3.34
C ALA A 84 1.91 -4.39 2.72
N LYS A 85 2.62 -5.17 1.87
CA LYS A 85 2.09 -6.40 1.27
C LYS A 85 1.70 -7.42 2.34
N LYS A 86 2.55 -7.67 3.34
CA LYS A 86 2.26 -8.64 4.42
C LYS A 86 1.02 -8.26 5.24
N ILE A 87 0.86 -6.97 5.55
CA ILE A 87 -0.32 -6.49 6.28
C ILE A 87 -1.57 -6.63 5.40
N MET A 88 -1.49 -6.25 4.12
CA MET A 88 -2.59 -6.45 3.17
C MET A 88 -3.01 -7.93 3.08
N THR A 89 -2.05 -8.86 2.98
CA THR A 89 -2.32 -10.31 3.01
C THR A 89 -3.04 -10.75 4.29
N THR A 90 -2.75 -10.11 5.42
CA THR A 90 -3.39 -10.45 6.70
C THR A 90 -4.85 -9.98 6.77
N ILE A 91 -5.19 -8.88 6.09
CA ILE A 91 -6.55 -8.32 6.10
C ILE A 91 -7.39 -8.78 4.91
N GLU A 92 -6.78 -9.26 3.83
CA GLU A 92 -7.47 -9.63 2.58
C GLU A 92 -8.70 -10.53 2.79
N PRO A 93 -8.67 -11.58 3.64
CA PRO A 93 -9.83 -12.43 3.87
C PRO A 93 -11.03 -11.72 4.52
N ARG A 94 -10.85 -10.48 5.02
CA ARG A 94 -11.87 -9.63 5.64
C ARG A 94 -12.34 -8.50 4.73
N ILE A 95 -11.76 -8.37 3.54
CA ILE A 95 -12.23 -7.42 2.53
C ILE A 95 -13.50 -8.00 1.92
N PRO A 96 -14.64 -7.28 1.94
CA PRO A 96 -15.83 -7.66 1.20
C PRO A 96 -15.53 -7.58 -0.30
#